data_AF-A0AAW9ZFN4-F1
#
_entry.id   AF-A0AAW9ZFN4-F1
#
_cell.length_a   1.000
_cell.length_b   1.000
_cell.length_c   1.000
_cell.angle_alpha   90.00
_cell.angle_beta   90.00
_cell.angle_gamma   90.00
#
_symmetry.space_group_name_H-M   'P 1'
#
loop_
_entity.id
_entity.type
_entity.pdbx_description
1 polymer ?
#
loop_
_entity_poly.entity_id
_entity_poly.type
_entity_poly.pdbx_seq_one_letter_code
_entity_poly.pdbx_strand_id
1 'polypeptide(L)'
;MIVQDKEENVRYFGAIQFREEIAKKSLALYPMVAENEEIIETTNIFPERYAYYTCDDRLVTDGDWILTNSKGECQVVTNKKFLERFKKVEVN
;
A
#
# COMPACT_ATOMS: atom_id res chain seq x y z
N MET A 1 8.64 -6.22 -8.63
CA MET A 1 10.08 -5.99 -8.38
C MET A 1 10.30 -6.20 -6.90
N ILE A 2 11.10 -7.20 -6.51
CA ILE A 2 11.44 -7.44 -5.09
C ILE A 2 12.62 -6.51 -4.78
N VAL A 3 12.44 -5.55 -3.88
CA VAL A 3 13.49 -4.62 -3.45
C VAL A 3 13.99 -5.11 -2.10
N GLN A 4 15.26 -5.51 -2.04
CA GLN A 4 15.91 -5.97 -0.82
C GLN A 4 16.72 -4.82 -0.22
N ASP A 5 16.50 -4.54 1.06
CA ASP A 5 17.18 -3.47 1.79
C ASP A 5 18.70 -3.76 1.86
N LYS A 6 19.54 -2.74 1.65
CA LYS A 6 21.02 -2.88 1.67
C LYS A 6 21.62 -2.67 3.07
N GLU A 7 20.81 -2.33 4.07
CA GLU A 7 21.27 -2.15 5.44
C GLU A 7 21.42 -3.50 6.17
N GLU A 8 22.41 -3.60 7.08
CA GLU A 8 22.69 -4.80 7.90
C GLU A 8 21.49 -5.27 8.75
N ASN A 9 20.47 -4.41 8.91
CA ASN A 9 19.19 -4.76 9.52
C ASN A 9 18.09 -4.66 8.46
N VAL A 10 17.84 -5.75 7.72
CA VAL A 10 16.78 -5.81 6.70
C VAL A 10 15.42 -5.58 7.38
N ARG A 11 14.94 -4.33 7.33
CA ARG A 11 13.65 -3.95 7.93
C ARG A 11 12.47 -4.37 7.04
N TYR A 12 12.70 -4.48 5.73
CA TYR A 12 11.66 -4.83 4.76
C TYR A 12 12.14 -5.94 3.82
N PHE A 13 11.31 -6.97 3.71
CA PHE A 13 11.50 -8.17 2.91
C PHE A 13 10.86 -8.04 1.51
N GLY A 14 9.82 -7.19 1.39
CA GLY A 14 9.13 -6.95 0.14
C GLY A 14 8.59 -5.52 0.03
N ALA A 15 8.43 -5.07 -1.20
CA ALA A 15 7.77 -3.82 -1.54
C ALA A 15 6.93 -4.04 -2.80
N ILE A 16 5.64 -3.72 -2.74
CA ILE A 16 4.73 -3.76 -3.88
C ILE A 16 4.01 -2.42 -3.99
N GLN A 17 3.98 -1.85 -5.19
CA GLN A 17 3.17 -0.67 -5.45
C GLN A 17 1.72 -1.11 -5.62
N PHE A 18 0.84 -0.52 -4.81
CA PHE A 18 -0.59 -0.75 -4.91
C PHE A 18 -1.15 -0.12 -6.19
N ARG A 19 -1.96 -0.89 -6.90
CA ARG A 19 -2.67 -0.48 -8.11
C ARG A 19 -4.13 -0.85 -7.97
N GLU A 20 -4.99 0.15 -7.93
CA GLU A 20 -6.43 -0.04 -7.72
C GLU A 20 -7.04 -0.92 -8.82
N GLU A 21 -6.67 -0.69 -10.08
CA GLU A 21 -7.15 -1.48 -11.22
C GLU A 21 -6.80 -2.98 -11.09
N ILE A 22 -5.65 -3.29 -10.51
CA ILE A 22 -5.21 -4.67 -10.28
C ILE A 22 -5.95 -5.26 -9.07
N ALA A 23 -6.11 -4.48 -7.99
CA ALA A 23 -6.82 -4.91 -6.78
C ALA A 23 -8.29 -5.25 -7.07
N LYS A 24 -8.96 -4.44 -7.89
CA LYS A 24 -10.33 -4.69 -8.40
C LYS A 24 -10.46 -5.99 -9.18
N LYS A 25 -9.38 -6.48 -9.78
CA LYS A 25 -9.36 -7.74 -10.55
C LYS A 25 -8.98 -8.94 -9.68
N SER A 26 -8.05 -8.77 -8.74
CA SER A 26 -7.58 -9.85 -7.85
C SER A 26 -6.84 -9.32 -6.62
N LEU A 27 -7.47 -9.44 -5.45
CA LEU A 27 -6.82 -9.19 -4.15
C LEU A 27 -5.77 -10.24 -3.77
N ALA A 28 -5.73 -11.39 -4.46
CA ALA A 28 -4.72 -12.42 -4.19
C ALA A 28 -3.27 -11.92 -4.44
N LEU A 29 -3.10 -10.87 -5.24
CA LEU A 29 -1.81 -10.19 -5.44
C LEU A 29 -1.40 -9.30 -4.27
N TYR A 30 -2.35 -8.96 -3.39
CA TYR A 30 -2.15 -8.12 -2.21
C TYR A 30 -2.72 -8.81 -0.96
N PRO A 31 -2.12 -9.92 -0.48
CA PRO A 31 -2.73 -10.75 0.57
C PRO A 31 -2.93 -10.04 1.93
N MET A 32 -2.29 -8.89 2.12
CA MET A 32 -2.41 -8.05 3.32
C MET A 32 -3.31 -6.82 3.12
N VAL A 33 -3.93 -6.68 1.95
CA VAL A 33 -4.93 -5.64 1.66
C VAL A 33 -6.32 -6.22 1.78
N ALA A 34 -7.17 -5.53 2.53
CA ALA A 34 -8.60 -5.76 2.57
C ALA A 34 -9.33 -4.68 1.75
N GLU A 35 -10.41 -5.07 1.08
CA GLU A 35 -11.40 -4.13 0.53
C GLU A 35 -12.50 -3.94 1.56
N ASN A 36 -12.84 -2.69 1.84
CA ASN A 36 -13.89 -2.31 2.77
C ASN A 36 -14.88 -1.39 2.06
N GLU A 37 -16.11 -1.34 2.55
CA GLU A 37 -17.13 -0.39 2.11
C GLU A 37 -17.46 0.58 3.24
N GLU A 38 -17.54 1.88 2.93
CA GLU A 38 -18.10 2.88 3.83
C GLU A 38 -19.34 3.49 3.20
N ILE A 39 -20.34 3.74 4.03
CA ILE A 39 -21.55 4.46 3.66
C ILE A 39 -21.34 5.90 4.07
N ILE A 40 -21.17 6.80 3.09
CA ILE A 40 -21.10 8.24 3.36
C ILE A 40 -22.50 8.82 3.18
N GLU A 41 -23.10 9.29 4.28
CA GLU A 41 -24.35 10.04 4.22
C GLU A 41 -24.08 11.47 3.75
N THR A 42 -23.88 11.65 2.44
CA THR A 42 -23.83 12.99 1.84
C THR A 42 -25.26 13.53 1.73
N THR A 43 -25.65 14.40 2.66
CA THR A 43 -26.81 15.30 2.59
C THR A 43 -28.04 14.72 1.87
N ASN A 44 -28.81 13.84 2.54
CA ASN A 44 -30.20 13.48 2.24
C ASN A 44 -30.59 13.04 0.80
N ILE A 45 -29.65 12.74 -0.10
CA ILE A 45 -29.96 12.30 -1.47
C ILE A 45 -29.13 11.06 -1.76
N PHE A 46 -29.62 9.92 -1.26
CA PHE A 46 -29.07 8.56 -1.40
C PHE A 46 -27.68 8.34 -0.77
N PRO A 47 -27.53 7.36 0.14
CA PRO A 47 -26.21 6.96 0.61
C PRO A 47 -25.40 6.38 -0.55
N GLU A 48 -24.25 6.98 -0.83
CA GLU A 48 -23.29 6.42 -1.77
C GLU A 48 -22.36 5.47 -1.02
N ARG A 49 -22.19 4.25 -1.56
CA ARG A 49 -21.21 3.29 -1.06
C ARG A 49 -19.89 3.52 -1.74
N TYR A 50 -18.86 3.77 -0.95
CA TYR A 50 -17.50 3.90 -1.43
C TYR A 50 -16.69 2.69 -0.99
N ALA A 51 -16.14 1.96 -1.96
CA ALA A 51 -15.14 0.93 -1.70
C ALA A 51 -13.78 1.60 -1.49
N TYR A 52 -13.05 1.18 -0.47
CA TYR A 52 -11.69 1.62 -0.19
C TYR A 52 -10.84 0.45 0.28
N TYR A 53 -9.52 0.60 0.16
CA TYR A 53 -8.57 -0.45 0.47
C TYR A 53 -7.77 -0.11 1.73
N THR A 54 -7.52 -1.11 2.57
CA THR A 54 -6.71 -0.94 3.79
C THR A 54 -5.64 -2.02 3.92
N CYS A 55 -4.48 -1.66 4.45
CA CYS A 55 -3.47 -2.60 4.96
C CYS A 55 -3.22 -2.28 6.43
N ASP A 56 -3.52 -3.22 7.33
CA ASP A 56 -3.36 -3.04 8.79
C ASP A 56 -4.05 -1.76 9.29
N ASP A 57 -5.36 -1.64 9.02
CA ASP A 57 -6.23 -0.50 9.34
C ASP A 57 -5.82 0.87 8.75
N ARG A 58 -4.82 0.90 7.87
CA ARG A 58 -4.41 2.13 7.16
C ARG A 58 -4.96 2.15 5.75
N LEU A 59 -5.55 3.28 5.37
CA LEU A 59 -5.99 3.54 4.00
C LEU A 59 -4.81 3.38 3.03
N VAL A 60 -5.04 2.63 1.95
CA VAL A 60 -4.12 2.48 0.83
C VAL A 60 -4.77 3.11 -0.39
N THR A 61 -4.02 3.99 -1.05
CA THR A 61 -4.47 4.69 -2.26
C THR A 61 -3.65 4.26 -3.47
N ASP A 62 -4.17 4.51 -4.68
CA ASP A 62 -3.47 4.16 -5.90
C ASP A 62 -2.06 4.79 -5.96
N GLY A 63 -1.06 3.96 -6.24
CA GLY A 63 0.33 4.38 -6.30
C GLY A 63 1.08 4.38 -4.96
N ASP A 64 0.42 4.14 -3.83
CA ASP A 64 1.07 3.87 -2.55
C ASP A 64 1.91 2.59 -2.62
N TRP A 65 2.90 2.49 -1.74
CA TRP A 65 3.76 1.33 -1.58
C TRP A 65 3.44 0.61 -0.29
N ILE A 66 3.22 -0.70 -0.41
CA ILE A 66 3.05 -1.61 0.71
C ILE A 66 4.40 -2.29 0.93
N LEU A 67 5.03 -1.97 2.06
CA LEU A 67 6.27 -2.56 2.52
C LEU A 67 5.95 -3.69 3.48
N THR A 68 6.58 -4.85 3.33
CA THR A 68 6.38 -6.01 4.20
C THR A 68 7.68 -6.39 4.85
N ASN A 69 7.67 -6.75 6.12
CA ASN A 69 8.86 -7.30 6.79
C ASN A 69 8.83 -8.84 6.82
N SER A 70 9.89 -9.45 7.36
CA SER A 70 10.03 -10.91 7.45
C SER A 70 9.01 -11.57 8.39
N LYS A 71 8.30 -10.80 9.20
CA LYS A 71 7.23 -11.27 10.09
C LYS A 71 5.84 -11.17 9.45
N GLY A 72 5.75 -10.64 8.23
CA GLY A 72 4.49 -10.42 7.53
C GLY A 72 3.76 -9.14 7.94
N GLU A 73 4.37 -8.27 8.76
CA GLU A 73 3.81 -6.97 9.10
C GLU A 73 3.92 -6.03 7.89
N CYS A 74 2.86 -5.26 7.61
CA CYS A 74 2.84 -4.32 6.49
C CYS A 74 2.92 -2.86 6.93
N GLN A 75 3.50 -2.03 6.07
CA GLN A 75 3.49 -0.58 6.22
C GLN A 75 3.12 0.07 4.88
N VAL A 76 2.17 1.00 4.92
CA VAL A 76 1.80 1.83 3.77
C VAL A 76 2.67 3.09 3.76
N VAL A 77 3.29 3.38 2.62
CA VAL A 77 4.05 4.62 2.41
C VAL A 77 3.73 5.22 1.04
N THR A 78 3.68 6.54 0.95
CA THR A 78 3.46 7.22 -0.33
C THR A 78 4.64 7.04 -1.26
N ASN A 79 4.42 7.16 -2.57
CA ASN A 79 5.49 7.09 -3.57
C ASN A 79 6.64 8.07 -3.28
N LYS A 80 6.35 9.28 -2.81
CA LYS A 80 7.38 10.25 -2.40
C LYS A 80 8.26 9.70 -1.29
N LYS A 81 7.67 9.21 -0.20
CA LYS A 81 8.40 8.64 0.96
C LYS A 81 9.16 7.37 0.59
N PHE A 82 8.60 6.56 -0.31
CA PHE A 82 9.27 5.38 -0.85
C PHE A 82 10.56 5.77 -1.59
N LEU A 83 10.46 6.74 -2.51
CA LEU A 83 11.62 7.20 -3.27
C LEU A 83 12.67 7.86 -2.36
N GLU A 84 12.27 8.70 -1.40
CA GLU A 84 13.19 9.29 -0.41
C GLU A 84 13.96 8.22 0.40
N ARG A 85 13.31 7.09 0.68
CA ARG A 85 13.89 5.99 1.47
C ARG A 85 14.78 5.05 0.65
N PHE A 86 14.36 4.71 -0.57
CA PHE A 86 14.99 3.63 -1.35
C PHE A 86 15.74 4.11 -2.60
N LYS A 87 15.52 5.34 -3.10
CA LYS A 87 16.46 5.95 -4.06
C LYS A 87 17.56 6.65 -3.27
N LYS A 88 18.70 5.97 -3.06
CA LYS A 88 19.96 6.69 -2.87
C LYS A 88 20.32 7.40 -4.18
N VAL A 89 20.48 8.72 -4.09
CA VAL A 89 21.09 9.59 -5.11
C VAL A 89 22.43 8.96 -5.53
N GLU A 90 22.66 8.84 -6.84
CA GLU A 90 23.96 8.47 -7.38
C GLU A 90 25.00 9.47 -6.84
N VAL A 91 25.99 8.96 -6.10
CA VAL A 91 27.12 9.79 -5.66
C VAL A 91 28.05 9.91 -6.85
N ASN A 92 28.07 11.10 -7.47
CA ASN A 92 29.13 11.52 -8.39
C ASN A 92 30.45 11.70 -7.64
#